data_AF-A0A0D3ISM9-F1
#
_entry.id   AF-A0A0D3ISM9-F1
#
_cell.length_a   1.000
_cell.length_b   1.000
_cell.length_c   1.000
_cell.angle_alpha   90.00
_cell.angle_beta   90.00
_cell.angle_gamma   90.00
#
_symmetry.space_group_name_H-M   'P 1'
#
loop_
_entity.id
_entity.type
_entity.pdbx_description
1 polymer ?
#
loop_
_entity_poly.entity_id
_entity_poly.type
_entity_poly.pdbx_seq_one_letter_code
_entity_poly.pdbx_strand_id
1 'polypeptide(L)'
;MWSLGVALATMLAGACSAAELKRRVVSGRFELPSTVSPEACSLVGSLLCLSPEQRADARAVRASRWLTGVDARLPPPGSDPPAEGTPLDGETIARLEQLGLRRREVEASVKEQLFDHPSACYEMLLLARLRARRESGDAEAVSDLRCDVPG
;
A
#
# COMPACT_ATOMS: atom_id res chain seq x y z
N MET A 1 -12.55 2.59 7.12
CA MET A 1 -12.16 1.89 8.37
C MET A 1 -13.07 0.72 8.70
N TRP A 2 -14.39 0.89 8.79
CA TRP A 2 -15.30 -0.24 9.05
C TRP A 2 -15.24 -1.36 8.01
N SER A 3 -15.30 -1.00 6.73
CA SER A 3 -15.17 -1.99 5.64
C SER A 3 -13.83 -2.73 5.68
N LEU A 4 -12.77 -2.05 6.12
CA LEU A 4 -11.46 -2.65 6.31
C LEU A 4 -11.47 -3.67 7.46
N GLY A 5 -12.13 -3.35 8.57
CA GLY A 5 -12.33 -4.28 9.68
C GLY A 5 -13.12 -5.53 9.28
N VAL A 6 -14.19 -5.36 8.50
CA VAL A 6 -15.01 -6.48 8.00
C VAL A 6 -14.17 -7.37 7.06
N ALA A 7 -13.47 -6.76 6.10
CA ALA A 7 -12.59 -7.49 5.19
C ALA A 7 -11.50 -8.27 5.93
N LEU A 8 -10.85 -7.63 6.91
CA LEU A 8 -9.81 -8.26 7.73
C LEU A 8 -10.37 -9.42 8.57
N ALA A 9 -11.53 -9.24 9.20
CA ALA A 9 -12.18 -10.29 9.97
C ALA A 9 -12.54 -11.50 9.10
N THR A 10 -13.04 -11.28 7.87
CA THR A 10 -13.34 -12.35 6.93
C THR A 10 -12.09 -13.08 6.45
N MET A 11 -10.97 -12.36 6.22
CA MET A 11 -9.70 -12.99 5.86
C MET A 11 -9.15 -13.87 6.99
N LEU A 12 -9.23 -13.41 8.25
CA LEU A 12 -8.71 -14.13 9.42
C LEU A 12 -9.59 -15.30 9.87
N ALA A 13 -10.92 -15.16 9.75
CA ALA A 13 -11.86 -16.22 10.10
C ALA A 13 -11.98 -17.33 9.04
N GLY A 14 -11.42 -17.12 7.85
CA GLY A 14 -11.75 -17.89 6.65
C GLY A 14 -13.11 -17.46 6.07
N ALA A 15 -13.37 -17.83 4.82
CA ALA A 15 -14.59 -17.44 4.10
C ALA A 15 -15.85 -17.79 4.93
N CYS A 16 -16.47 -16.77 5.50
CA CYS A 16 -17.68 -16.89 6.30
C CYS A 16 -18.91 -16.62 5.43
N SER A 17 -20.01 -17.31 5.72
CA SER A 17 -21.26 -17.09 4.99
C SER A 17 -21.84 -15.70 5.31
N ALA A 18 -22.63 -15.14 4.39
CA ALA A 18 -23.26 -13.82 4.58
C ALA A 18 -24.14 -13.76 5.84
N ALA A 19 -24.73 -14.89 6.27
CA ALA A 19 -25.54 -14.98 7.48
C ALA A 19 -24.67 -14.88 8.76
N GLU A 20 -23.53 -15.53 8.78
CA GLU A 20 -22.55 -15.49 9.87
C GLU A 20 -21.98 -14.07 10.02
N LEU A 21 -21.66 -13.43 8.89
CA LEU A 21 -21.20 -12.05 8.84
C LEU A 21 -22.25 -11.07 9.37
N LYS A 22 -23.50 -11.20 8.91
CA LYS A 22 -24.62 -10.35 9.36
C LYS A 22 -24.84 -10.48 10.87
N ARG A 23 -24.76 -11.69 11.42
CA ARG A 23 -24.92 -11.93 12.87
C ARG A 23 -23.81 -11.27 13.69
N ARG A 24 -22.57 -11.33 13.23
CA ARG A 24 -21.40 -10.71 13.91
C ARG A 24 -21.38 -9.19 13.81
N VAL A 25 -21.78 -8.64 12.66
CA VAL A 25 -21.90 -7.19 12.45
C VAL A 25 -23.00 -6.59 13.32
N VAL A 26 -24.17 -7.23 13.41
CA VAL A 26 -25.29 -6.76 14.24
C VAL A 26 -25.00 -6.94 15.74
N SER A 27 -24.27 -7.98 16.13
CA SER A 27 -23.90 -8.21 17.53
C SER A 27 -22.70 -7.38 17.99
N GLY A 28 -21.89 -6.84 17.06
CA GLY A 28 -20.61 -6.21 17.34
C GLY A 28 -19.56 -7.17 17.90
N ARG A 29 -19.83 -8.48 17.93
CA ARG A 29 -18.94 -9.51 18.49
C ARG A 29 -18.28 -10.29 17.36
N PHE A 30 -17.02 -9.96 17.13
CA PHE A 30 -16.16 -10.67 16.19
C PHE A 30 -15.30 -11.68 16.97
N GLU A 31 -15.87 -12.85 17.27
CA GLU A 31 -15.11 -13.96 17.86
C GLU A 31 -14.29 -14.63 16.76
N LEU A 32 -12.98 -14.41 16.81
CA LEU A 32 -12.00 -15.02 15.90
C LEU A 32 -11.50 -16.35 16.49
N PRO A 33 -11.16 -17.35 15.65
CA PRO A 33 -10.61 -18.62 16.14
C PRO A 33 -9.30 -18.43 16.92
N SER A 34 -8.98 -19.35 17.83
CA SER A 34 -7.74 -19.32 18.64
C SER A 34 -6.45 -19.45 17.82
N THR A 35 -6.56 -19.77 16.52
CA THR A 35 -5.45 -19.77 15.56
C THR A 35 -5.03 -18.37 15.13
N VAL A 36 -5.84 -17.35 15.42
CA VAL A 36 -5.56 -15.95 15.09
C VAL A 36 -4.79 -15.28 16.23
N SER A 37 -3.76 -14.50 15.91
CA SER A 37 -2.96 -13.82 16.93
C SER A 37 -3.80 -12.78 17.70
N PRO A 38 -3.57 -12.63 19.02
CA PRO A 38 -4.34 -11.69 19.84
C PRO A 38 -4.17 -10.24 19.38
N GLU A 39 -3.04 -9.88 18.78
CA GLU A 39 -2.79 -8.56 18.19
C GLU A 39 -3.71 -8.30 16.98
N ALA A 40 -3.99 -9.33 16.16
CA ALA A 40 -4.91 -9.22 15.04
C ALA A 40 -6.36 -9.03 15.51
N CYS A 41 -6.76 -9.76 16.55
CA CYS A 41 -8.08 -9.62 17.18
C CYS A 41 -8.29 -8.22 17.74
N SER A 42 -7.28 -7.66 18.40
CA SER A 42 -7.30 -6.28 18.93
C SER A 42 -7.43 -5.25 17.81
N LEU A 43 -6.72 -5.44 16.69
CA LEU A 43 -6.84 -4.57 15.52
C LEU A 43 -8.24 -4.62 14.90
N VAL A 44 -8.80 -5.81 14.71
CA VAL A 44 -10.17 -6.00 14.20
C VAL A 44 -11.20 -5.33 15.11
N GLY A 45 -11.04 -5.46 16.44
CA GLY A 45 -11.88 -4.78 17.42
C GLY A 45 -11.83 -3.25 17.34
N SER A 46 -10.63 -2.68 17.14
CA SER A 46 -10.48 -1.22 16.99
C SER A 46 -11.03 -0.69 15.65
N LEU A 47 -11.03 -1.50 14.59
CA LEU A 47 -11.62 -1.18 13.29
C LEU A 47 -13.16 -1.28 13.27
N LEU A 48 -13.72 -2.19 14.07
CA LEU A 48 -15.15 -2.51 14.15
C LEU A 48 -15.84 -1.93 15.39
N CYS A 49 -15.18 -0.99 16.06
CA CYS A 49 -15.73 -0.29 17.21
C CYS A 49 -16.98 0.51 16.80
N LEU A 50 -18.13 0.18 17.41
CA LEU A 50 -19.46 0.75 17.20
C LEU A 50 -19.51 2.28 17.37
N SER A 51 -18.60 2.84 18.18
CA SER A 51 -18.51 4.27 18.44
C SER A 51 -17.62 4.96 17.40
N PRO A 52 -18.17 5.86 16.55
CA PRO A 52 -17.39 6.55 15.52
C PRO A 52 -16.29 7.46 16.10
N GLU A 53 -16.46 7.96 17.33
CA GLU A 53 -15.51 8.86 17.99
C GLU A 53 -14.23 8.18 18.50
N GLN A 54 -14.26 6.86 18.72
CA GLN A 54 -13.09 6.07 19.17
C GLN A 54 -12.48 5.23 18.04
N ARG A 55 -12.94 5.45 16.81
CA ARG A 55 -12.52 4.67 15.65
C ARG A 55 -11.05 4.96 15.34
N ALA A 56 -10.24 3.92 15.25
CA ALA A 56 -8.84 4.08 14.90
C ALA A 56 -8.69 4.71 13.50
N ASP A 57 -7.86 5.76 13.41
CA ASP A 57 -7.45 6.36 12.14
C ASP A 57 -6.48 5.46 11.37
N ALA A 58 -6.34 5.69 10.06
CA ALA A 58 -5.41 4.94 9.21
C ALA A 58 -3.97 4.95 9.76
N ARG A 59 -3.54 6.05 10.39
CA ARG A 59 -2.23 6.16 11.06
C ARG A 59 -2.12 5.23 12.29
N ALA A 60 -3.16 5.20 13.12
CA ALA A 60 -3.20 4.33 14.31
C ALA A 60 -3.24 2.84 13.92
N VAL A 61 -3.93 2.50 12.83
CA VAL A 61 -3.95 1.14 12.27
C VAL A 61 -2.57 0.73 11.79
N ARG A 62 -1.87 1.57 11.02
CA ARG A 62 -0.50 1.31 10.57
C ARG A 62 0.49 1.12 11.73
N ALA A 63 0.32 1.89 12.81
CA ALA A 63 1.13 1.79 14.02
C ALA A 63 0.74 0.61 14.93
N SER A 64 -0.26 -0.20 14.57
CA SER A 64 -0.67 -1.34 15.39
C SER A 64 0.42 -2.40 15.47
N ARG A 65 0.56 -3.03 16.64
CA ARG A 65 1.54 -4.10 16.90
C ARG A 65 1.44 -5.27 15.92
N TRP A 66 0.27 -5.47 15.30
CA TRP A 66 0.07 -6.47 14.25
C TRP A 66 0.73 -6.09 12.92
N LEU A 67 0.76 -4.80 12.57
CA LEU A 67 1.37 -4.29 11.34
C LEU A 67 2.82 -3.81 11.51
N THR A 68 3.27 -3.52 12.74
CA THR A 68 4.64 -3.02 13.02
C THR A 68 5.75 -3.94 12.50
N GLY A 69 5.53 -5.26 12.41
CA GLY A 69 6.50 -6.22 11.86
C GLY A 69 6.54 -6.32 10.33
N VAL A 70 5.64 -5.62 9.63
CA VAL A 70 5.48 -5.66 8.16
C VAL A 70 6.05 -4.39 7.50
N ASP A 71 6.56 -3.44 8.29
CA ASP A 71 6.94 -2.08 7.85
C ASP A 71 7.93 -2.06 6.69
N ALA A 72 8.86 -3.02 6.62
CA ALA A 72 9.82 -3.13 5.52
C ALA A 72 9.18 -3.34 4.12
N ARG A 73 7.93 -3.82 4.06
CA ARG A 73 7.20 -4.05 2.81
C ARG A 73 6.14 -2.99 2.53
N LEU A 74 5.86 -2.10 3.48
CA LEU A 74 4.87 -1.05 3.30
C LEU A 74 5.53 0.15 2.65
N PRO A 75 4.94 0.69 1.56
CA PRO A 75 5.46 1.94 1.04
C PRO A 75 5.26 3.05 2.10
N PRO A 76 6.19 4.00 2.18
CA PRO A 76 6.14 5.06 3.19
C PRO A 76 4.81 5.83 3.09
N PRO A 77 4.32 6.38 4.21
CA PRO A 77 3.12 7.23 4.19
C PRO A 77 3.32 8.39 3.21
N GLY A 78 2.41 8.54 2.25
CA GLY A 78 2.50 9.58 1.21
C GLY A 78 3.24 9.17 -0.06
N SER A 79 3.36 7.88 -0.33
CA SER A 79 3.70 7.33 -1.67
C SER A 79 2.55 7.47 -2.68
N ASP A 80 1.77 8.52 -2.52
CA ASP A 80 0.77 8.92 -3.50
C ASP A 80 1.50 9.27 -4.81
N PRO A 81 0.82 9.14 -5.98
CA PRO A 81 1.38 9.64 -7.22
C PRO A 81 1.80 11.11 -7.03
N PRO A 82 2.87 11.53 -7.72
CA PRO A 82 3.43 12.87 -7.56
C PRO A 82 2.31 13.92 -7.63
N ALA A 83 2.14 14.72 -6.57
CA ALA A 83 1.16 15.78 -6.53
C ALA A 83 1.38 16.76 -7.71
N GLU A 84 0.32 17.41 -8.18
CA GLU A 84 0.41 18.44 -9.22
C GLU A 84 1.57 19.41 -8.93
N GLY A 85 2.56 19.45 -9.83
CA GLY A 85 3.71 20.35 -9.72
C GLY A 85 5.03 19.70 -9.30
N THR A 86 5.12 18.38 -9.09
CA THR A 86 6.42 17.71 -9.02
C THR A 86 7.18 17.81 -10.34
N PRO A 87 8.51 18.04 -10.30
CA PRO A 87 9.32 18.09 -11.52
C PRO A 87 9.26 16.73 -12.22
N LEU A 88 8.95 16.76 -13.52
CA LEU A 88 8.91 15.57 -14.36
C LEU A 88 10.31 14.94 -14.43
N ASP A 89 10.36 13.61 -14.42
CA ASP A 89 11.62 12.89 -14.48
C ASP A 89 12.23 13.02 -15.89
N GLY A 90 13.28 13.83 -15.99
CA GLY A 90 13.98 14.09 -17.25
C GLY A 90 14.57 12.83 -17.88
N GLU A 91 14.95 11.83 -17.08
CA GLU A 91 15.48 10.57 -17.58
C GLU A 91 14.39 9.71 -18.23
N THR A 92 13.16 9.79 -17.72
CA THR A 92 11.99 9.08 -18.27
C THR A 92 11.49 9.77 -19.52
N ILE A 93 11.46 11.11 -19.55
CA ILE A 93 11.18 11.89 -20.75
C ILE A 93 12.19 11.60 -21.87
N ALA A 94 13.49 11.58 -21.58
CA ALA A 94 14.51 11.27 -22.57
C ALA A 94 14.34 9.85 -23.16
N ARG A 95 13.86 8.90 -22.35
CA ARG A 95 13.55 7.54 -22.84
C ARG A 95 12.32 7.52 -23.75
N LEU A 96 11.31 8.32 -23.46
CA LEU A 96 10.13 8.48 -24.33
C LEU A 96 10.49 9.14 -25.66
N GLU A 97 11.41 10.11 -25.65
CA GLU A 97 11.93 10.72 -26.88
C GLU A 97 12.62 9.68 -27.77
N GLN A 98 13.39 8.76 -27.20
CA GLN A 98 13.99 7.64 -27.95
C GLN A 98 12.94 6.68 -28.54
N LEU A 99 11.76 6.61 -27.94
CA LEU A 99 10.63 5.82 -28.42
C LEU A 99 9.77 6.56 -29.46
N GLY A 100 10.13 7.81 -29.81
CA GLY A 100 9.46 8.61 -30.83
C GLY A 100 8.36 9.55 -30.31
N LEU A 101 8.18 9.67 -29.00
CA LEU A 101 7.23 10.60 -28.40
C LEU A 101 7.88 11.98 -28.20
N ARG A 102 7.20 13.05 -28.63
CA ARG A 102 7.76 14.41 -28.47
C ARG A 102 7.66 14.85 -27.02
N ARG A 103 8.80 15.30 -26.47
CA ARG A 103 8.89 15.81 -25.09
C ARG A 103 7.84 16.85 -24.73
N ARG A 104 7.60 17.84 -25.60
CA ARG A 104 6.59 18.88 -25.34
C ARG A 104 5.18 18.31 -25.20
N GLU A 105 4.84 17.28 -25.97
CA GLU A 105 3.52 16.63 -25.92
C GLU A 105 3.36 15.82 -24.63
N VAL A 106 4.42 15.11 -24.22
CA VAL A 106 4.45 14.39 -22.94
C VAL A 106 4.35 15.36 -21.76
N GLU A 107 5.16 16.40 -21.73
CA GLU A 107 5.18 17.38 -20.64
C GLU A 107 3.83 18.09 -20.49
N ALA A 108 3.21 18.51 -21.61
CA ALA A 108 1.89 19.12 -21.59
C ALA A 108 0.81 18.14 -21.13
N SER A 109 0.78 16.92 -21.67
CA SER A 109 -0.24 15.92 -21.35
C SER A 109 -0.17 15.44 -19.90
N VAL A 110 1.04 15.28 -19.34
CA VAL A 110 1.23 14.91 -17.94
C VAL A 110 0.89 16.07 -17.01
N LYS A 111 1.28 17.31 -17.35
CA LYS A 111 1.00 18.49 -16.51
C LYS A 111 -0.50 18.83 -16.44
N GLU A 112 -1.20 18.67 -17.55
CA GLU A 112 -2.65 18.90 -17.66
C GLU A 112 -3.48 17.67 -17.21
N GLN A 113 -2.83 16.59 -16.75
CA GLN A 113 -3.47 15.34 -16.34
C GLN A 113 -4.50 14.82 -17.36
N LEU A 114 -4.15 14.84 -18.64
CA LEU A 114 -5.09 14.45 -19.71
C LEU A 114 -5.31 12.94 -19.80
N PHE A 115 -4.44 12.13 -19.17
CA PHE A 115 -4.47 10.66 -19.20
C PHE A 115 -4.46 10.07 -20.64
N ASP A 116 -3.89 10.80 -21.59
CA ASP A 116 -3.71 10.39 -22.98
C ASP A 116 -2.57 9.38 -23.17
N HIS A 117 -2.40 8.85 -24.39
CA HIS A 117 -1.33 7.93 -24.76
C HIS A 117 0.09 8.39 -24.30
N PRO A 118 0.53 9.65 -24.53
CA PRO A 118 1.84 10.11 -24.05
C PRO A 118 2.00 10.09 -22.53
N SER A 119 0.96 10.50 -21.79
CA SER A 119 0.97 10.49 -20.32
C SER A 119 0.95 9.07 -19.76
N ALA A 120 0.20 8.15 -20.38
CA ALA A 120 0.16 6.74 -19.99
C ALA A 120 1.52 6.06 -20.18
N CYS A 121 2.20 6.33 -21.30
CA CYS A 121 3.56 5.83 -21.54
C CYS A 121 4.56 6.37 -20.51
N TYR A 122 4.45 7.64 -20.14
CA TYR A 122 5.29 8.25 -19.10
C TYR A 122 5.10 7.58 -17.74
N GLU A 123 3.85 7.45 -17.28
CA GLU A 123 3.54 6.81 -16.00
C GLU A 123 4.00 5.34 -15.98
N MET A 124 3.80 4.60 -17.08
CA MET A 124 4.28 3.21 -17.17
C MET A 124 5.79 3.10 -17.01
N LEU A 125 6.58 3.92 -17.71
CA LEU A 125 8.04 3.90 -17.62
C LEU A 125 8.54 4.36 -16.25
N LEU A 126 7.90 5.38 -15.69
CA LEU A 126 8.21 5.88 -14.34
C LEU A 126 7.97 4.77 -13.30
N LEU A 127 6.81 4.11 -13.34
CA LEU A 127 6.50 2.98 -12.47
C LEU A 127 7.47 1.81 -12.64
N ALA A 128 7.85 1.48 -13.89
CA ALA A 128 8.82 0.41 -14.15
C ALA A 128 10.20 0.73 -13.53
N ARG A 129 10.66 1.97 -13.64
CA ARG A 129 11.91 2.43 -13.00
C ARG A 129 11.85 2.39 -11.49
N LEU A 130 10.76 2.88 -10.90
CA LEU A 130 10.59 2.88 -9.45
C LEU A 130 10.56 1.46 -8.88
N ARG A 131 9.97 0.50 -9.60
CA ARG A 131 10.00 -0.92 -9.24
C ARG A 131 11.42 -1.49 -9.32
N ALA A 132 12.13 -1.26 -10.41
CA ALA A 132 13.52 -1.72 -10.57
C ALA A 132 14.44 -1.16 -9.47
N ARG A 133 14.27 0.11 -9.07
CA ARG A 133 15.02 0.71 -7.95
C ARG A 133 14.71 0.05 -6.60
N ARG A 134 13.45 -0.29 -6.34
CA ARG A 134 13.05 -0.99 -5.10
C ARG A 134 13.71 -2.37 -5.05
N GLU A 135 13.64 -3.12 -6.15
CA GLU A 135 14.25 -4.46 -6.25
C GLU A 135 15.78 -4.40 -6.08
N SER A 136 16.46 -3.37 -6.61
CA SER A 136 17.89 -3.19 -6.41
C SER A 136 18.26 -2.73 -4.99
N GLY A 137 17.42 -1.91 -4.35
CA GLY A 137 17.65 -1.45 -2.96
C GLY A 137 17.48 -2.58 -1.95
N ASP A 138 16.51 -3.48 -2.16
CA ASP A 138 16.33 -4.68 -1.35
C ASP A 138 17.51 -5.66 -1.51
N ALA A 139 18.13 -5.74 -2.69
CA ALA A 139 19.30 -6.61 -2.93
C ALA A 139 20.57 -6.14 -2.20
N GLU A 140 20.74 -4.82 -2.04
CA GLU A 140 21.87 -4.23 -1.30
C GLU A 140 21.69 -4.42 0.22
N ALA A 141 20.46 -4.27 0.73
CA ALA A 141 20.14 -4.52 2.14
C ALA A 141 20.28 -6.00 2.55
N VAL A 142 20.08 -6.95 1.63
CA VAL A 142 20.32 -8.39 1.87
C VAL A 142 21.83 -8.72 1.86
N SER A 143 22.65 -7.95 1.15
CA SER A 143 24.11 -8.13 1.15
C SER A 143 24.76 -7.68 2.46
N ASP A 144 24.21 -6.65 3.12
CA ASP A 144 24.64 -6.18 4.44
C ASP A 144 24.21 -7.10 5.60
N LEU A 145 23.25 -8.01 5.39
CA LEU A 145 22.89 -9.04 6.38
C LEU A 145 23.78 -10.29 6.32
N ARG A 146 24.77 -10.33 5.42
CA ARG A 146 25.79 -11.39 5.42
C ARG A 146 26.87 -11.02 6.43
N CYS A 147 26.50 -11.00 7.70
CA CYS A 147 27.44 -10.80 8.80
C CYS A 147 28.55 -11.85 8.73
N ASP A 148 29.78 -11.35 8.73
CA ASP A 148 31.01 -12.05 9.05
C ASP A 148 30.79 -13.16 10.08
N VAL A 149 31.15 -14.39 9.71
CA VAL A 149 31.38 -15.47 10.67
C VAL A 149 32.78 -15.23 11.24
N PRO A 150 32.94 -14.93 12.55
CA PRO A 150 34.25 -14.92 13.15
C PRO A 150 34.72 -16.35 13.44
N GLY A 151 35.93 -16.66 12.95
CA GLY A 151 36.91 -17.61 13.51
C GLY A 151 36.52 -19.07 13.62
#